data_AF-A0A840ZLF8-F1
#
_entry.id   AF-A0A840ZLF8-F1
#
_cell.length_a   1.000
_cell.length_b   1.000
_cell.length_c   1.000
_cell.angle_alpha   90.00
_cell.angle_beta   90.00
_cell.angle_gamma   90.00
#
_symmetry.space_group_name_H-M   'P 1'
#
loop_
_entity.id
_entity.type
_entity.pdbx_description
1 polymer ?
#
loop_
_entity_poly.entity_id
_entity_poly.type
_entity_poly.pdbx_seq_one_letter_code
_entity_poly.pdbx_strand_id
1 'polypeptide(L)'
;MSIANGSDRRIAYVAEATWGVTPATPSFKTLRSTGGGPGINKTTATSNEIYADRNVRNEILLGLDAAGAYNFEMAYNTFDDIFEAALFGTWTSNVLKNGSTGRSFTFEETLPIGDSAVTVSRFPGARISTLNLSIAARQPVTGSFGIMAQTEALPGGLLTGATYAAPTTNPISTASANVAILDFGLGGSAPAPKVRSLSLSVNNGLRVRPSVGNLFTEDFGLGDIDVTGNIEAYFETDDLYALALAHGSFATDFTVGNAATQRYRITMPNCRPMNPERRTGDNNDDVMVIIPFRAVLHTGEQCSIKMQRGVS
;
A
#
# COMPACT_ATOMS: atom_id res chain seq x y z
N MET A 1 -18.80 -1.84 -31.68
CA MET A 1 -17.92 -1.45 -30.56
C MET A 1 -18.49 -2.15 -29.34
N SER A 2 -17.81 -3.15 -28.78
CA SER A 2 -18.29 -3.81 -27.57
C SER A 2 -17.84 -3.03 -26.34
N ILE A 3 -18.65 -3.09 -25.29
CA ILE A 3 -18.32 -2.51 -23.99
C ILE A 3 -17.26 -3.43 -23.33
N ALA A 4 -16.23 -2.84 -22.72
CA ALA A 4 -15.21 -3.61 -22.00
C ALA A 4 -15.77 -4.18 -20.69
N ASN A 5 -15.35 -5.39 -20.32
CA ASN A 5 -15.70 -5.99 -19.04
C ASN A 5 -14.63 -5.70 -17.99
N GLY A 6 -15.05 -5.36 -16.77
CA GLY A 6 -14.11 -5.13 -15.66
C GLY A 6 -13.33 -6.38 -15.24
N SER A 7 -13.88 -7.58 -15.47
CA SER A 7 -13.21 -8.87 -15.17
C SER A 7 -11.99 -9.13 -16.04
N ASP A 8 -11.94 -8.54 -17.23
CA ASP A 8 -10.90 -8.81 -18.22
C ASP A 8 -9.74 -7.80 -18.11
N ARG A 9 -9.80 -6.94 -17.09
CA ARG A 9 -8.77 -5.95 -16.79
C ARG A 9 -7.50 -6.64 -16.31
N ARG A 10 -6.39 -6.29 -16.94
CA ARG A 10 -5.05 -6.70 -16.51
C ARG A 10 -4.27 -5.50 -16.03
N ILE A 11 -3.71 -5.59 -14.83
CA ILE A 11 -2.79 -4.59 -14.28
C ILE A 11 -1.39 -5.19 -14.31
N ALA A 12 -0.42 -4.44 -14.81
CA ALA A 12 0.97 -4.83 -14.83
C ALA A 12 1.88 -3.65 -14.45
N TYR A 13 3.11 -3.94 -14.02
CA TYR A 13 4.08 -2.94 -13.64
C TYR A 13 5.50 -3.33 -14.07
N VAL A 14 6.35 -2.33 -14.26
CA VAL A 14 7.78 -2.51 -14.57
C VAL A 14 8.57 -1.44 -13.83
N ALA A 15 9.74 -1.78 -13.32
CA ALA A 15 10.63 -0.82 -12.68
C ALA A 15 11.24 0.12 -13.73
N GLU A 16 11.41 1.39 -13.38
CA GLU A 16 12.03 2.40 -14.23
C GLU A 16 13.50 2.59 -13.82
N ALA A 17 14.39 2.73 -14.82
CA ALA A 17 15.78 3.13 -14.57
C ALA A 17 15.91 4.64 -14.36
N THR A 18 15.01 5.41 -14.96
CA THR A 18 14.91 6.87 -14.82
C THR A 18 13.46 7.21 -14.59
N TRP A 19 13.19 8.05 -13.59
CA TRP A 19 11.84 8.43 -13.21
C TRP A 19 11.06 8.99 -14.40
N GLY A 20 9.85 8.48 -14.61
CA GLY A 20 8.97 8.93 -15.71
C GLY A 20 9.29 8.32 -17.08
N VAL A 21 10.34 7.48 -17.18
CA VAL A 21 10.75 6.86 -18.44
C VAL A 21 10.48 5.37 -18.41
N THR A 22 9.43 4.94 -19.12
CA THR A 22 9.15 3.53 -19.35
C THR A 22 10.26 2.88 -20.18
N PRO A 23 10.81 1.73 -19.77
CA PRO A 23 11.81 1.00 -20.56
C PRO A 23 11.30 0.68 -21.98
N ALA A 24 12.18 0.75 -22.98
CA ALA A 24 11.82 0.55 -24.39
C ALA A 24 11.31 -0.87 -24.69
N THR A 25 11.86 -1.89 -24.01
CA THR A 25 11.42 -3.30 -24.07
C THR A 25 11.07 -3.77 -22.65
N PRO A 26 9.89 -3.37 -22.13
CA PRO A 26 9.57 -3.56 -20.73
C PRO A 26 9.22 -5.02 -20.43
N SER A 27 9.85 -5.57 -19.39
CA SER A 27 9.48 -6.86 -18.81
C SER A 27 8.45 -6.64 -17.70
N PHE A 28 7.20 -6.44 -18.07
CA PHE A 28 6.10 -6.24 -17.15
C PHE A 28 5.83 -7.47 -16.29
N LYS A 29 5.53 -7.24 -15.00
CA LYS A 29 4.98 -8.24 -14.09
C LYS A 29 3.49 -7.93 -13.88
N THR A 30 2.62 -8.91 -14.08
CA THR A 30 1.18 -8.73 -13.83
C THR A 30 0.86 -8.82 -12.34
N LEU A 31 -0.08 -8.01 -11.86
CA LEU A 31 -0.51 -7.95 -10.47
C LEU A 31 -1.81 -8.71 -10.24
N ARG A 32 -1.92 -9.35 -9.07
CA ARG A 32 -3.17 -9.90 -8.55
C ARG A 32 -3.91 -8.81 -7.79
N SER A 33 -4.62 -7.96 -8.53
CA SER A 33 -5.45 -6.91 -7.95
C SER A 33 -6.88 -7.39 -7.77
N THR A 34 -7.53 -6.92 -6.70
CA THR A 34 -8.97 -7.12 -6.45
C THR A 34 -9.80 -5.88 -6.79
N GLY A 35 -9.17 -4.79 -7.22
CA GLY A 35 -9.85 -3.57 -7.64
C GLY A 35 -9.04 -2.31 -7.45
N GLY A 36 -9.73 -1.17 -7.47
CA GLY A 36 -9.11 0.16 -7.43
C GLY A 36 -8.50 0.55 -8.78
N GLY A 37 -7.77 1.66 -8.80
CA GLY A 37 -7.09 2.19 -9.98
C GLY A 37 -6.73 3.67 -9.78
N PRO A 38 -5.62 4.14 -10.38
CA PRO A 38 -5.33 5.56 -10.49
C PRO A 38 -6.31 6.27 -11.41
N GLY A 39 -6.57 7.54 -11.10
CA GLY A 39 -7.22 8.50 -11.99
C GLY A 39 -6.34 9.73 -12.18
N ILE A 40 -6.62 10.50 -13.24
CA ILE A 40 -5.97 11.78 -13.49
C ILE A 40 -6.59 12.85 -12.59
N ASN A 41 -5.75 13.61 -11.90
CA ASN A 41 -6.11 14.88 -11.29
C ASN A 41 -5.70 16.01 -12.23
N LYS A 42 -6.68 16.80 -12.67
CA LYS A 42 -6.45 17.99 -13.50
C LYS A 42 -6.70 19.22 -12.65
N THR A 43 -5.70 20.10 -12.56
CA THR A 43 -5.88 21.43 -11.98
C THR A 43 -6.19 22.39 -13.12
N THR A 44 -7.37 23.00 -13.10
CA THR A 44 -7.79 23.99 -14.10
C THR A 44 -8.23 25.27 -13.41
N ALA A 45 -8.23 26.37 -14.16
CA ALA A 45 -8.84 27.62 -13.72
C ALA A 45 -9.63 28.25 -14.86
N THR A 46 -10.69 28.98 -14.51
CA THR A 46 -11.40 29.81 -15.47
C THR A 46 -10.62 31.09 -15.73
N SER A 47 -10.70 31.60 -16.97
CA SER A 47 -10.19 32.94 -17.26
C SER A 47 -11.00 34.00 -16.53
N ASN A 48 -10.34 34.90 -15.79
CA ASN A 48 -10.96 36.03 -15.11
C ASN A 48 -11.20 37.24 -16.03
N GLU A 49 -11.16 37.04 -17.34
CA GLU A 49 -11.38 38.10 -18.33
C GLU A 49 -12.85 38.58 -18.29
N ILE A 50 -13.05 39.87 -18.04
CA ILE A 50 -14.38 40.46 -17.83
C ILE A 50 -15.01 40.79 -19.18
N TYR A 51 -16.13 40.13 -19.49
CA TYR A 51 -16.96 40.45 -20.66
C TYR A 51 -18.43 40.64 -20.28
N ALA A 52 -19.12 41.44 -21.11
CA ALA A 52 -20.54 41.78 -20.93
C ALA A 52 -21.52 40.64 -21.30
N ASP A 53 -21.03 39.51 -21.82
CA ASP A 53 -21.85 38.41 -22.33
C ASP A 53 -22.13 37.31 -21.29
N ARG A 54 -21.66 37.47 -20.04
CA ARG A 54 -21.91 36.55 -18.91
C ARG A 54 -21.49 35.09 -19.15
N ASN A 55 -20.63 34.82 -20.14
CA ASN A 55 -20.20 33.47 -20.48
C ASN A 55 -18.80 33.17 -19.92
N VAL A 56 -18.57 31.92 -19.49
CA VAL A 56 -17.22 31.40 -19.22
C VAL A 56 -16.54 31.16 -20.56
N ARG A 57 -15.47 31.90 -20.85
CA ARG A 57 -14.84 31.86 -22.17
C ARG A 57 -13.77 30.80 -22.33
N ASN A 58 -13.03 30.52 -21.27
CA ASN A 58 -11.92 29.59 -21.34
C ASN A 58 -11.66 28.94 -19.98
N GLU A 59 -11.22 27.68 -20.05
CA GLU A 59 -10.74 26.87 -18.94
C GLU A 59 -9.27 26.56 -19.25
N ILE A 60 -8.36 27.12 -18.47
CA ILE A 60 -6.92 26.92 -18.64
C ILE A 60 -6.46 25.74 -17.79
N LEU A 61 -5.65 24.85 -18.38
CA LEU A 61 -5.03 23.74 -17.68
C LEU A 61 -3.74 24.23 -16.98
N LEU A 62 -3.67 24.04 -15.67
CA LEU A 62 -2.59 24.52 -14.82
C LEU A 62 -1.67 23.41 -14.32
N GLY A 63 -2.18 22.18 -14.21
CA GLY A 63 -1.41 21.04 -13.73
C GLY A 63 -2.08 19.71 -14.03
N LEU A 64 -1.27 18.68 -14.18
CA LEU A 64 -1.75 17.32 -14.39
C LEU A 64 -0.89 16.33 -13.60
N ASP A 65 -1.55 15.47 -12.83
CA ASP A 65 -0.94 14.36 -12.10
C ASP A 65 -1.89 13.15 -12.12
N ALA A 66 -1.39 11.97 -11.75
CA ALA A 66 -2.21 10.78 -11.62
C ALA A 66 -2.00 10.16 -10.24
N ALA A 67 -3.08 9.81 -9.56
CA ALA A 67 -3.03 9.18 -8.25
C ALA A 67 -4.19 8.22 -8.05
N GLY A 68 -3.99 7.24 -7.18
CA GLY A 68 -5.04 6.33 -6.73
C GLY A 68 -4.46 5.15 -5.99
N ALA A 69 -5.24 4.09 -5.83
CA ALA A 69 -4.80 2.90 -5.10
C ALA A 69 -5.25 1.64 -5.81
N TYR A 70 -4.43 0.60 -5.73
CA TYR A 70 -4.80 -0.75 -6.12
C TYR A 70 -5.02 -1.59 -4.87
N ASN A 71 -6.12 -2.34 -4.88
CA ASN A 71 -6.46 -3.27 -3.81
C ASN A 71 -5.93 -4.65 -4.15
N PHE A 72 -5.50 -5.40 -3.15
CA PHE A 72 -5.00 -6.75 -3.33
C PHE A 72 -5.35 -7.65 -2.14
N GLU A 73 -5.24 -8.95 -2.38
CA GLU A 73 -5.27 -9.97 -1.35
C GLU A 73 -3.86 -10.52 -1.15
N MET A 74 -3.46 -10.73 0.11
CA MET A 74 -2.09 -11.07 0.43
C MET A 74 -1.75 -12.49 -0.04
N ALA A 75 -0.82 -12.59 -0.99
CA ALA A 75 -0.27 -13.83 -1.50
C ALA A 75 1.26 -13.83 -1.39
N TYR A 76 1.82 -14.95 -0.94
CA TYR A 76 3.28 -15.09 -0.76
C TYR A 76 4.03 -14.85 -2.08
N ASN A 77 5.14 -14.12 -2.01
CA ASN A 77 6.06 -13.77 -3.10
C ASN A 77 5.45 -12.98 -4.28
N THR A 78 4.20 -12.52 -4.16
CA THR A 78 3.54 -11.79 -5.27
C THR A 78 3.85 -10.29 -5.24
N PHE A 79 4.02 -9.73 -4.04
CA PHE A 79 4.10 -8.28 -3.82
C PHE A 79 5.45 -7.83 -3.26
N ASP A 80 6.51 -8.66 -3.33
CA ASP A 80 7.84 -8.37 -2.77
C ASP A 80 8.41 -7.03 -3.29
N ASP A 81 8.29 -6.77 -4.59
CA ASP A 81 8.73 -5.52 -5.22
C ASP A 81 7.93 -4.30 -4.73
N ILE A 82 6.63 -4.49 -4.49
CA ILE A 82 5.73 -3.44 -3.99
C ILE A 82 6.01 -3.15 -2.51
N PHE A 83 6.29 -4.18 -1.70
CA PHE A 83 6.70 -3.99 -0.31
C PHE A 83 8.05 -3.28 -0.21
N GLU A 84 9.01 -3.66 -1.05
CA GLU A 84 10.30 -2.98 -1.14
C GLU A 84 10.14 -1.50 -1.51
N ALA A 85 9.27 -1.21 -2.47
CA ALA A 85 8.91 0.15 -2.87
C ALA A 85 8.10 0.92 -1.83
N ALA A 86 7.23 0.26 -1.06
CA ALA A 86 6.44 0.89 -0.02
C ALA A 86 7.28 1.26 1.21
N LEU A 87 8.30 0.46 1.53
CA LEU A 87 9.19 0.70 2.67
C LEU A 87 10.44 1.52 2.30
N PHE A 88 10.63 1.88 1.03
CA PHE A 88 11.88 2.46 0.50
C PHE A 88 13.13 1.70 0.94
N GLY A 89 12.97 0.39 1.12
CA GLY A 89 13.96 -0.51 1.65
C GLY A 89 14.63 -1.33 0.55
N THR A 90 15.43 -2.30 0.96
CA THR A 90 15.94 -3.34 0.04
C THR A 90 15.92 -4.69 0.72
N TRP A 91 15.40 -5.70 0.03
CA TRP A 91 15.42 -7.08 0.54
C TRP A 91 16.86 -7.59 0.60
N THR A 92 17.37 -7.81 1.81
CA THR A 92 18.71 -8.37 2.04
C THR A 92 18.58 -9.60 2.93
N SER A 93 19.07 -10.75 2.46
CA SER A 93 18.99 -12.02 3.19
C SER A 93 17.58 -12.31 3.74
N ASN A 94 16.55 -12.10 2.90
CA ASN A 94 15.13 -12.28 3.24
C ASN A 94 14.57 -11.33 4.30
N VAL A 95 15.26 -10.21 4.57
CA VAL A 95 14.81 -9.16 5.48
C VAL A 95 14.69 -7.84 4.74
N LEU A 96 13.57 -7.17 4.89
CA LEU A 96 13.30 -5.83 4.41
C LEU A 96 13.11 -4.91 5.61
N LYS A 97 13.86 -3.81 5.63
CA LYS A 97 13.73 -2.74 6.62
C LYS A 97 13.30 -1.47 5.90
N ASN A 98 12.59 -0.57 6.60
CA ASN A 98 12.34 0.75 6.03
C ASN A 98 13.66 1.50 5.77
N GLY A 99 13.73 2.18 4.63
CA GLY A 99 14.90 2.90 4.17
C GLY A 99 14.55 4.24 3.53
N SER A 100 15.42 4.72 2.64
CA SER A 100 15.31 6.02 1.97
C SER A 100 15.37 5.93 0.44
N THR A 101 15.41 4.73 -0.13
CA THR A 101 15.53 4.53 -1.58
C THR A 101 14.15 4.55 -2.24
N GLY A 102 13.74 5.71 -2.75
CA GLY A 102 12.55 5.85 -3.56
C GLY A 102 12.71 5.16 -4.92
N ARG A 103 11.82 4.22 -5.23
CA ARG A 103 11.79 3.49 -6.51
C ARG A 103 10.60 3.93 -7.34
N SER A 104 10.76 4.03 -8.65
CA SER A 104 9.68 4.35 -9.57
C SER A 104 9.37 3.21 -10.52
N PHE A 105 8.11 3.16 -10.92
CA PHE A 105 7.54 2.13 -11.76
C PHE A 105 6.66 2.77 -12.82
N THR A 106 6.58 2.12 -13.97
CA THR A 106 5.48 2.35 -14.91
C THR A 106 4.41 1.30 -14.63
N PHE A 107 3.20 1.74 -14.27
CA PHE A 107 2.03 0.84 -14.23
C PHE A 107 1.31 0.87 -15.59
N GLU A 108 0.76 -0.27 -15.98
CA GLU A 108 -0.02 -0.43 -17.20
C GLU A 108 -1.33 -1.15 -16.89
N GLU A 109 -2.44 -0.55 -17.28
CA GLU A 109 -3.76 -1.19 -17.28
C GLU A 109 -4.16 -1.52 -18.71
N THR A 110 -4.47 -2.79 -18.96
CA THR A 110 -5.00 -3.26 -20.24
C THR A 110 -6.46 -3.65 -20.07
N LEU A 111 -7.33 -3.11 -20.92
CA LEU A 111 -8.73 -3.51 -21.05
C LEU A 111 -8.99 -3.97 -22.49
N PRO A 112 -9.51 -5.19 -22.71
CA PRO A 112 -9.93 -5.60 -24.04
C PRO A 112 -11.21 -4.87 -24.46
N ILE A 113 -11.24 -4.41 -25.71
CA ILE A 113 -12.37 -3.75 -26.36
C ILE A 113 -12.65 -4.48 -27.69
N GLY A 114 -13.74 -5.24 -27.75
CA GLY A 114 -14.05 -6.09 -28.90
C GLY A 114 -13.18 -7.34 -29.00
N ASP A 115 -13.24 -8.03 -30.14
CA ASP A 115 -12.63 -9.35 -30.33
C ASP A 115 -11.09 -9.33 -30.41
N SER A 116 -10.45 -8.18 -30.65
CA SER A 116 -8.99 -8.11 -30.83
C SER A 116 -8.34 -6.78 -30.48
N ALA A 117 -9.11 -5.73 -30.18
CA ALA A 117 -8.53 -4.45 -29.78
C ALA A 117 -8.37 -4.41 -28.26
N VAL A 118 -7.33 -3.71 -27.80
CA VAL A 118 -7.07 -3.46 -26.39
C VAL A 118 -6.87 -1.96 -26.21
N THR A 119 -7.47 -1.40 -25.18
CA THR A 119 -7.10 -0.08 -24.68
C THR A 119 -6.10 -0.26 -23.56
N VAL A 120 -5.10 0.62 -23.55
CA VAL A 120 -4.00 0.56 -22.59
C VAL A 120 -3.87 1.93 -21.96
N SER A 121 -3.90 2.00 -20.63
CA SER A 121 -3.55 3.18 -19.84
C SER A 121 -2.20 2.94 -19.18
N ARG A 122 -1.25 3.85 -19.36
CA ARG A 122 0.08 3.80 -18.74
C ARG A 122 0.29 4.95 -17.78
N PHE A 123 0.82 4.63 -16.61
CA PHE A 123 1.14 5.57 -15.56
C PHE A 123 2.65 5.53 -15.29
N PRO A 124 3.47 6.27 -16.06
CA PRO A 124 4.90 6.37 -15.83
C PRO A 124 5.21 7.24 -14.58
N GLY A 125 6.39 7.05 -14.02
CA GLY A 125 6.87 7.80 -12.86
C GLY A 125 6.14 7.48 -11.57
N ALA A 126 5.44 6.34 -11.49
CA ALA A 126 4.65 5.98 -10.32
C ALA A 126 5.54 5.58 -9.15
N ARG A 127 5.34 6.21 -8.00
CA ARG A 127 5.92 5.81 -6.70
C ARG A 127 4.83 5.33 -5.76
N ILE A 128 5.17 4.39 -4.89
CA ILE A 128 4.24 3.91 -3.85
C ILE A 128 4.20 4.93 -2.70
N SER A 129 3.04 5.56 -2.51
CA SER A 129 2.82 6.58 -1.49
C SER A 129 2.43 5.97 -0.15
N THR A 130 1.50 5.01 -0.19
CA THR A 130 0.95 4.38 1.00
C THR A 130 0.82 2.88 0.82
N LEU A 131 0.92 2.14 1.92
CA LEU A 131 0.62 0.72 1.99
C LEU A 131 -0.29 0.49 3.20
N ASN A 132 -1.45 -0.12 2.97
CA ASN A 132 -2.37 -0.51 4.02
C ASN A 132 -2.55 -2.02 4.01
N LEU A 133 -2.57 -2.62 5.18
CA LEU A 133 -2.83 -4.03 5.40
C LEU A 133 -3.91 -4.17 6.47
N SER A 134 -4.91 -4.98 6.19
CA SER A 134 -6.01 -5.27 7.10
C SER A 134 -6.13 -6.78 7.30
N ILE A 135 -6.00 -7.19 8.55
CA ILE A 135 -6.09 -8.58 9.00
C ILE A 135 -7.27 -8.63 9.97
N ALA A 136 -8.40 -9.14 9.50
CA ALA A 136 -9.59 -9.33 10.33
C ALA A 136 -9.88 -10.82 10.49
N ALA A 137 -10.27 -11.25 11.70
CA ALA A 137 -10.64 -12.62 11.97
C ALA A 137 -11.76 -13.09 11.01
N ARG A 138 -11.67 -14.35 10.56
CA ARG A 138 -12.63 -15.01 9.64
C ARG A 138 -12.74 -14.36 8.25
N GLN A 139 -11.75 -13.60 7.82
CA GLN A 139 -11.68 -12.97 6.50
C GLN A 139 -10.31 -13.21 5.83
N PRO A 140 -10.20 -13.08 4.50
CA PRO A 140 -8.90 -13.03 3.83
C PRO A 140 -8.10 -11.78 4.27
N VAL A 141 -6.78 -11.88 4.26
CA VAL A 141 -5.91 -10.73 4.53
C VAL A 141 -5.91 -9.85 3.28
N THR A 142 -6.41 -8.63 3.43
CA THR A 142 -6.54 -7.66 2.34
C THR A 142 -5.57 -6.52 2.54
N GLY A 143 -5.14 -5.90 1.44
CA GLY A 143 -4.30 -4.72 1.48
C GLY A 143 -4.59 -3.79 0.32
N SER A 144 -4.08 -2.57 0.43
CA SER A 144 -4.09 -1.61 -0.66
C SER A 144 -2.76 -0.88 -0.72
N PHE A 145 -2.29 -0.56 -1.91
CA PHE A 145 -1.14 0.32 -2.08
C PHE A 145 -1.55 1.54 -2.90
N GLY A 146 -1.23 2.72 -2.39
CA GLY A 146 -1.44 4.00 -3.05
C GLY A 146 -0.29 4.29 -4.00
N ILE A 147 -0.61 4.75 -5.20
CA ILE A 147 0.35 5.19 -6.20
C ILE A 147 0.17 6.68 -6.48
N MET A 148 1.29 7.34 -6.74
CA MET A 148 1.35 8.70 -7.25
C MET A 148 2.26 8.69 -8.46
N ALA A 149 1.72 9.02 -9.63
CA ALA A 149 2.34 8.93 -10.94
C ALA A 149 2.39 10.30 -11.62
N GLN A 150 3.33 10.45 -12.56
CA GLN A 150 3.56 11.73 -13.21
C GLN A 150 2.39 12.13 -14.12
N THR A 151 1.85 11.16 -14.85
CA THR A 151 0.79 11.39 -15.83
C THR A 151 0.09 10.08 -16.18
N GLU A 152 -0.98 10.16 -16.96
CA GLU A 152 -1.57 9.02 -17.67
C GLU A 152 -1.33 9.21 -19.17
N ALA A 153 -0.77 8.20 -19.81
CA ALA A 153 -0.70 8.07 -21.26
C ALA A 153 -1.68 7.00 -21.74
N LEU A 154 -2.43 7.30 -22.80
CA LEU A 154 -3.34 6.37 -23.49
C LEU A 154 -2.76 5.95 -24.85
N PRO A 155 -1.77 5.05 -24.87
CA PRO A 155 -1.20 4.50 -26.10
C PRO A 155 -2.22 3.61 -26.83
N GLY A 156 -2.25 3.67 -28.16
CA GLY A 156 -3.14 2.87 -29.01
C GLY A 156 -2.82 1.36 -29.06
N GLY A 157 -2.05 0.83 -28.11
CA GLY A 157 -1.65 -0.58 -28.07
C GLY A 157 -0.46 -0.86 -27.14
N LEU A 158 -0.12 -2.14 -27.02
CA LEU A 158 1.02 -2.63 -26.22
C LEU A 158 2.36 -2.17 -26.80
N LEU A 159 3.39 -2.01 -25.96
CA LEU A 159 4.73 -1.66 -26.42
C LEU A 159 5.34 -2.81 -27.23
N THR A 160 6.03 -2.48 -28.33
CA THR A 160 6.75 -3.49 -29.12
C THR A 160 7.83 -4.14 -28.27
N GLY A 161 7.84 -5.48 -28.21
CA GLY A 161 8.81 -6.23 -27.40
C GLY A 161 8.50 -6.27 -25.89
N ALA A 162 7.35 -5.77 -25.45
CA ALA A 162 6.91 -5.93 -24.07
C ALA A 162 6.58 -7.40 -23.74
N THR A 163 7.04 -7.87 -22.59
CA THR A 163 6.69 -9.21 -22.07
C THR A 163 5.89 -9.08 -20.79
N TYR A 164 4.92 -9.98 -20.57
CA TYR A 164 4.08 -9.98 -19.36
C TYR A 164 4.28 -11.28 -18.58
N ALA A 165 5.03 -11.20 -17.49
CA ALA A 165 5.23 -12.32 -16.57
C ALA A 165 3.97 -12.51 -15.71
N ALA A 166 3.42 -13.73 -15.72
CA ALA A 166 2.26 -14.11 -14.92
C ALA A 166 2.57 -13.98 -13.41
N PRO A 167 1.56 -13.68 -12.57
CA PRO A 167 1.78 -13.58 -11.13
C PRO A 167 1.96 -14.97 -10.53
N THR A 168 2.46 -15.03 -9.29
CA THR A 168 2.56 -16.32 -8.60
C THR A 168 1.18 -16.93 -8.34
N THR A 169 1.09 -18.26 -8.39
CA THR A 169 -0.12 -19.05 -8.15
C THR A 169 -0.30 -19.45 -6.68
N ASN A 170 0.45 -18.84 -5.77
CA ASN A 170 0.36 -19.15 -4.34
C ASN A 170 -1.06 -18.86 -3.80
N PRO A 171 -1.55 -19.63 -2.81
CA PRO A 171 -2.87 -19.42 -2.24
C PRO A 171 -2.99 -18.02 -1.59
N ILE A 172 -4.23 -17.57 -1.38
CA ILE A 172 -4.51 -16.33 -0.65
C ILE A 172 -4.37 -16.60 0.85
N SER A 173 -3.76 -15.65 1.57
CA SER A 173 -3.60 -15.75 3.02
C SER A 173 -4.87 -15.38 3.77
N THR A 174 -5.30 -16.23 4.69
CA THR A 174 -6.51 -16.01 5.51
C THR A 174 -6.15 -15.84 6.98
N ALA A 175 -6.87 -14.98 7.69
CA ALA A 175 -6.55 -14.70 9.08
C ALA A 175 -6.76 -15.91 10.02
N SER A 176 -7.61 -16.88 9.65
CA SER A 176 -8.00 -18.00 10.50
C SER A 176 -7.08 -19.22 10.45
N ALA A 177 -6.35 -19.41 9.36
CA ALA A 177 -5.45 -20.56 9.19
C ALA A 177 -3.97 -20.19 9.38
N ASN A 178 -3.62 -18.91 9.17
CA ASN A 178 -2.29 -18.52 8.74
C ASN A 178 -1.68 -17.34 9.53
N VAL A 179 -2.33 -16.90 10.61
CA VAL A 179 -1.78 -15.93 11.57
C VAL A 179 -1.36 -16.68 12.82
N ALA A 180 -0.12 -17.17 12.81
CA ALA A 180 0.34 -18.16 13.79
C ALA A 180 0.69 -17.54 15.16
N ILE A 181 1.14 -16.28 15.20
CA ILE A 181 1.63 -15.63 16.42
C ILE A 181 1.39 -14.12 16.29
N LEU A 182 0.68 -13.55 17.27
CA LEU A 182 0.60 -12.11 17.54
C LEU A 182 1.20 -11.91 18.93
N ASP A 183 2.49 -11.59 18.99
CA ASP A 183 3.17 -11.28 20.24
C ASP A 183 3.26 -9.76 20.38
N PHE A 184 2.82 -9.24 21.53
CA PHE A 184 2.85 -7.82 21.86
C PHE A 184 3.97 -7.47 22.85
N GLY A 185 4.95 -8.37 23.01
CA GLY A 185 6.13 -8.11 23.83
C GLY A 185 5.80 -7.88 25.31
N LEU A 186 4.65 -8.37 25.76
CA LEU A 186 4.28 -8.44 27.18
C LEU A 186 5.13 -9.54 27.82
N GLY A 187 6.31 -9.16 28.32
CA GLY A 187 7.20 -10.08 28.99
C GLY A 187 6.49 -10.86 30.09
N GLY A 188 6.53 -12.19 29.99
CA GLY A 188 6.16 -13.11 31.07
C GLY A 188 4.68 -13.49 31.17
N SER A 189 4.38 -14.76 30.87
CA SER A 189 3.23 -15.55 31.38
C SER A 189 1.79 -15.05 31.19
N ALA A 190 1.52 -13.94 30.50
CA ALA A 190 0.17 -13.61 30.04
C ALA A 190 -0.13 -14.37 28.73
N PRO A 191 -1.30 -15.02 28.57
CA PRO A 191 -1.72 -15.57 27.29
C PRO A 191 -1.66 -14.46 26.23
N ALA A 192 -1.18 -14.79 25.02
CA ALA A 192 -1.23 -13.83 23.92
C ALA A 192 -2.69 -13.39 23.72
N PRO A 193 -2.99 -12.08 23.80
CA PRO A 193 -4.36 -11.59 23.77
C PRO A 193 -5.01 -11.99 22.44
N LYS A 194 -6.26 -12.44 22.51
CA LYS A 194 -7.01 -12.77 21.29
C LYS A 194 -7.31 -11.47 20.54
N VAL A 195 -6.64 -11.28 19.43
CA VAL A 195 -6.84 -10.14 18.54
C VAL A 195 -7.96 -10.46 17.56
N ARG A 196 -8.95 -9.57 17.46
CA ARG A 196 -10.04 -9.66 16.48
C ARG A 196 -9.62 -9.07 15.14
N SER A 197 -8.96 -7.92 15.16
CA SER A 197 -8.49 -7.26 13.96
C SER A 197 -7.17 -6.51 14.21
N LEU A 198 -6.34 -6.47 13.18
CA LEU A 198 -5.12 -5.70 13.12
C LEU A 198 -5.10 -4.95 11.79
N SER A 199 -4.93 -3.63 11.85
CA SER A 199 -4.64 -2.82 10.67
C SER A 199 -3.27 -2.18 10.79
N LEU A 200 -2.57 -2.10 9.66
CA LEU A 200 -1.27 -1.46 9.52
C LEU A 200 -1.35 -0.51 8.34
N SER A 201 -0.84 0.71 8.53
CA SER A 201 -0.71 1.73 7.51
C SER A 201 0.72 2.27 7.52
N VAL A 202 1.34 2.27 6.34
CA VAL A 202 2.64 2.88 6.08
C VAL A 202 2.41 4.03 5.10
N ASN A 203 2.88 5.22 5.46
CA ASN A 203 2.79 6.41 4.62
C ASN A 203 4.16 7.05 4.45
N ASN A 204 4.58 7.25 3.20
CA ASN A 204 5.87 7.86 2.84
C ASN A 204 5.80 9.40 2.70
N GLY A 205 4.63 10.00 2.92
CA GLY A 205 4.45 11.46 2.88
C GLY A 205 4.82 12.08 1.53
N LEU A 206 4.54 11.38 0.43
CA LEU A 206 4.90 11.85 -0.91
C LEU A 206 4.18 13.16 -1.24
N ARG A 207 4.93 14.11 -1.80
CA ARG A 207 4.40 15.41 -2.23
C ARG A 207 4.78 15.76 -3.65
N VAL A 208 3.81 16.28 -4.40
CA VAL A 208 4.01 16.84 -5.74
C VAL A 208 4.92 18.07 -5.65
N ARG A 209 5.85 18.22 -6.61
CA ARG A 209 6.71 19.41 -6.74
C ARG A 209 6.43 20.08 -8.08
N PRO A 210 5.45 21.00 -8.14
CA PRO A 210 5.20 21.74 -9.37
C PRO A 210 6.37 22.68 -9.67
N SER A 211 6.82 22.71 -10.92
CA SER A 211 7.83 23.64 -11.40
C SER A 211 7.26 24.55 -12.50
N VAL A 212 7.80 25.77 -12.59
CA VAL A 212 7.33 26.74 -13.60
C VAL A 212 7.81 26.30 -14.98
N GLY A 213 6.88 26.20 -15.93
CA GLY A 213 7.18 25.79 -17.32
C GLY A 213 7.03 24.30 -17.59
N ASN A 214 6.67 23.50 -16.59
CA ASN A 214 6.30 22.10 -16.76
C ASN A 214 4.85 21.87 -16.32
N LEU A 215 4.08 21.17 -17.14
CA LEU A 215 2.70 20.79 -16.80
C LEU A 215 2.67 19.62 -15.80
N PHE A 216 3.73 18.81 -15.81
CA PHE A 216 3.90 17.65 -14.94
C PHE A 216 4.85 17.97 -13.80
N THR A 217 4.73 17.22 -12.70
CA THR A 217 5.72 17.26 -11.62
C THR A 217 7.10 16.81 -12.14
N GLU A 218 8.19 17.39 -11.63
CA GLU A 218 9.56 17.00 -12.00
C GLU A 218 10.06 15.80 -11.20
N ASP A 219 9.64 15.68 -9.94
CA ASP A 219 9.78 14.50 -9.09
C ASP A 219 8.83 14.61 -7.89
N PHE A 220 8.61 13.53 -7.17
CA PHE A 220 7.94 13.53 -5.88
C PHE A 220 8.93 13.77 -4.74
N GLY A 221 8.61 14.75 -3.89
CA GLY A 221 9.31 14.92 -2.63
C GLY A 221 8.99 13.77 -1.67
N LEU A 222 10.02 13.22 -1.04
CA LEU A 222 9.89 12.20 0.01
C LEU A 222 9.65 12.88 1.36
N GLY A 223 8.70 12.37 2.14
CA GLY A 223 8.48 12.75 3.53
C GLY A 223 9.06 11.74 4.51
N ASP A 224 8.80 11.93 5.79
CA ASP A 224 9.10 10.93 6.80
C ASP A 224 8.15 9.73 6.66
N ILE A 225 8.68 8.52 6.89
CA ILE A 225 7.87 7.31 6.92
C ILE A 225 7.08 7.24 8.23
N ASP A 226 5.76 7.43 8.15
CA ASP A 226 4.85 7.25 9.28
C ASP A 226 4.24 5.85 9.23
N VAL A 227 4.54 5.04 10.25
CA VAL A 227 4.01 3.68 10.39
C VAL A 227 3.04 3.69 11.56
N THR A 228 1.76 3.53 11.24
CA THR A 228 0.66 3.54 12.21
C THR A 228 -0.18 2.29 12.07
N GLY A 229 -0.92 1.93 13.12
CA GLY A 229 -1.83 0.80 13.05
C GLY A 229 -2.85 0.82 14.17
N ASN A 230 -3.83 -0.08 14.06
CA ASN A 230 -4.86 -0.27 15.07
C ASN A 230 -4.94 -1.74 15.46
N ILE A 231 -4.91 -2.01 16.76
CA ILE A 231 -5.12 -3.35 17.32
C ILE A 231 -6.47 -3.37 17.99
N GLU A 232 -7.34 -4.29 17.59
CA GLU A 232 -8.58 -4.58 18.30
C GLU A 232 -8.46 -5.96 18.96
N ALA A 233 -8.42 -5.97 20.29
CA ALA A 233 -8.31 -7.20 21.07
C ALA A 233 -9.51 -7.37 22.01
N TYR A 234 -9.83 -8.63 22.33
CA TYR A 234 -10.78 -8.95 23.40
C TYR A 234 -10.18 -8.54 24.74
N PHE A 235 -10.98 -7.91 25.60
CA PHE A 235 -10.53 -7.48 26.92
C PHE A 235 -10.46 -8.66 27.89
N GLU A 236 -9.30 -9.32 27.94
CA GLU A 236 -9.06 -10.44 28.86
C GLU A 236 -8.34 -9.99 30.15
N THR A 237 -7.47 -8.97 30.08
CA THR A 237 -6.76 -8.42 31.24
C THR A 237 -6.63 -6.89 31.17
N ASP A 238 -6.49 -6.24 32.33
CA ASP A 238 -6.23 -4.79 32.42
C ASP A 238 -4.82 -4.40 31.95
N ASP A 239 -3.88 -5.36 31.83
CA ASP A 239 -2.45 -5.10 31.57
C ASP A 239 -2.20 -4.38 30.24
N LEU A 240 -2.93 -4.74 29.18
CA LEU A 240 -2.86 -4.08 27.88
C LEU A 240 -3.34 -2.63 27.95
N TYR A 241 -4.40 -2.41 28.71
CA TYR A 241 -4.99 -1.09 28.88
C TYR A 241 -4.12 -0.21 29.79
N ALA A 242 -3.52 -0.79 30.83
CA ALA A 242 -2.57 -0.12 31.72
C ALA A 242 -1.27 0.26 30.97
N LEU A 243 -0.76 -0.60 30.09
CA LEU A 243 0.40 -0.29 29.24
C LEU A 243 0.10 0.85 28.27
N ALA A 244 -1.08 0.84 27.66
CA ALA A 244 -1.54 1.91 26.79
C ALA A 244 -1.70 3.24 27.56
N LEU A 245 -2.26 3.21 28.77
CA LEU A 245 -2.42 4.39 29.64
C LEU A 245 -1.06 4.94 30.13
N ALA A 246 -0.09 4.06 30.38
CA ALA A 246 1.26 4.43 30.80
C ALA A 246 2.14 4.98 29.66
N HIS A 247 1.64 4.97 28.41
CA HIS A 247 2.40 5.36 27.22
C HIS A 247 3.74 4.58 27.07
N GLY A 248 3.74 3.34 27.57
CA GLY A 248 4.89 2.43 27.54
C GLY A 248 5.23 2.01 26.12
N SER A 249 6.52 1.81 25.81
CA SER A 249 6.91 1.21 24.53
C SER A 249 6.67 -0.29 24.56
N PHE A 250 6.15 -0.85 23.46
CA PHE A 250 6.00 -2.29 23.28
C PHE A 250 6.52 -2.72 21.90
N ALA A 251 6.96 -3.96 21.77
CA ALA A 251 7.27 -4.56 20.48
C ALA A 251 6.04 -5.34 19.99
N THR A 252 5.75 -5.30 18.70
CA THR A 252 4.70 -6.16 18.14
C THR A 252 5.20 -6.87 16.90
N ASP A 253 4.87 -8.16 16.79
CA ASP A 253 5.09 -8.91 15.58
C ASP A 253 3.90 -9.78 15.22
N PHE A 254 3.67 -9.89 13.91
CA PHE A 254 2.63 -10.73 13.36
C PHE A 254 3.17 -11.49 12.16
N THR A 255 2.73 -12.73 12.02
CA THR A 255 3.12 -13.58 10.90
C THR A 255 1.91 -13.85 10.02
N VAL A 256 2.03 -13.69 8.70
CA VAL A 256 0.99 -14.03 7.72
C VAL A 256 1.57 -14.99 6.68
N GLY A 257 1.01 -16.19 6.54
CA GLY A 257 1.42 -17.09 5.46
C GLY A 257 0.77 -18.46 5.45
N ASN A 258 0.72 -19.09 4.27
CA ASN A 258 -0.11 -20.27 4.01
C ASN A 258 0.55 -21.61 4.36
N ALA A 259 1.86 -21.61 4.59
CA ALA A 259 2.63 -22.80 4.90
C ALA A 259 3.89 -22.44 5.68
N ALA A 260 4.53 -23.46 6.28
CA ALA A 260 5.69 -23.29 7.16
C ALA A 260 6.87 -22.51 6.54
N THR A 261 7.04 -22.51 5.22
CA THR A 261 8.13 -21.78 4.53
C THR A 261 7.63 -20.64 3.65
N GLN A 262 6.32 -20.40 3.61
CA GLN A 262 5.67 -19.40 2.77
C GLN A 262 4.93 -18.38 3.62
N ARG A 263 5.66 -17.76 4.55
CA ARG A 263 5.14 -16.75 5.47
C ARG A 263 5.99 -15.51 5.52
N TYR A 264 5.33 -14.39 5.80
CA TYR A 264 5.96 -13.13 6.14
C TYR A 264 5.78 -12.87 7.62
N ARG A 265 6.87 -12.52 8.31
CA ARG A 265 6.83 -11.96 9.65
C ARG A 265 7.03 -10.46 9.54
N ILE A 266 6.06 -9.68 9.97
CA ILE A 266 6.15 -8.23 10.08
C ILE A 266 6.40 -7.90 11.55
N THR A 267 7.50 -7.21 11.82
CA THR A 267 7.94 -6.85 13.17
C THR A 267 8.10 -5.35 13.25
N MET A 268 7.52 -4.78 14.30
CA MET A 268 7.69 -3.39 14.69
C MET A 268 8.32 -3.39 16.09
N PRO A 269 9.65 -3.16 16.18
CA PRO A 269 10.40 -3.38 17.41
C PRO A 269 10.12 -2.34 18.51
N ASN A 270 9.58 -1.17 18.15
CA ASN A 270 9.29 -0.11 19.11
C ASN A 270 8.01 0.63 18.70
N CYS A 271 6.88 0.24 19.29
CA CYS A 271 5.58 0.88 19.12
C CYS A 271 5.24 1.72 20.35
N ARG A 272 4.66 2.89 20.12
CA ARG A 272 4.05 3.72 21.14
C ARG A 272 2.53 3.64 21.01
N PRO A 273 1.81 3.22 22.07
CA PRO A 273 0.36 3.26 22.09
C PRO A 273 -0.08 4.72 22.13
N MET A 274 -1.13 5.03 21.37
CA MET A 274 -1.85 6.29 21.45
C MET A 274 -3.06 6.11 22.39
N ASN A 275 -4.03 7.01 22.30
CA ASN A 275 -5.21 6.99 23.16
C ASN A 275 -5.99 5.66 23.00
N PRO A 276 -6.01 4.78 24.02
CA PRO A 276 -6.76 3.54 23.94
C PRO A 276 -8.25 3.83 24.18
N GLU A 277 -9.11 3.07 23.51
CA GLU A 277 -10.55 3.09 23.78
C GLU A 277 -10.99 1.72 24.29
N ARG A 278 -11.69 1.71 25.43
CA ARG A 278 -12.43 0.54 25.89
C ARG A 278 -13.86 0.67 25.42
N ARG A 279 -14.24 -0.16 24.45
CA ARG A 279 -15.62 -0.28 23.99
C ARG A 279 -16.33 -1.35 24.79
N THR A 280 -17.07 -0.90 25.80
CA THR A 280 -18.04 -1.73 26.50
C THR A 280 -19.26 -1.82 25.59
N GLY A 281 -19.45 -2.95 24.92
CA GLY A 281 -20.58 -3.17 24.01
C GLY A 281 -21.95 -3.12 24.72
N ASP A 282 -23.02 -3.36 23.96
CA ASP A 282 -24.37 -3.56 24.50
C ASP A 282 -24.50 -4.95 25.18
N ASN A 283 -25.65 -5.30 25.76
CA ASN A 283 -25.90 -6.55 26.50
C ASN A 283 -25.54 -7.85 25.74
N ASN A 284 -25.37 -7.79 24.42
CA ASN A 284 -25.03 -8.94 23.56
C ASN A 284 -23.62 -8.86 22.95
N ASP A 285 -22.82 -7.85 23.29
CA ASP A 285 -21.50 -7.62 22.71
C ASP A 285 -20.38 -7.81 23.75
N ASP A 286 -19.27 -8.43 23.33
CA ASP A 286 -18.07 -8.56 24.15
C ASP A 286 -17.36 -7.21 24.34
N VAL A 287 -16.73 -7.02 25.50
CA VAL A 287 -15.89 -5.82 25.74
C VAL A 287 -14.62 -5.93 24.92
N MET A 288 -14.38 -4.93 24.08
CA MET A 288 -13.19 -4.84 23.23
C MET A 288 -12.34 -3.64 23.62
N VAL A 289 -11.03 -3.80 23.46
CA VAL A 289 -10.08 -2.68 23.58
C VAL A 289 -9.44 -2.43 22.22
N ILE A 290 -9.48 -1.16 21.85
CA ILE A 290 -8.88 -0.62 20.65
C ILE A 290 -7.63 0.15 21.06
N ILE A 291 -6.47 -0.27 20.55
CA ILE A 291 -5.18 0.36 20.83
C ILE A 291 -4.59 0.83 19.49
N PRO A 292 -4.76 2.12 19.15
CA PRO A 292 -4.00 2.73 18.06
C PRO A 292 -2.53 2.82 18.47
N PHE A 293 -1.61 2.53 17.55
CA PHE A 293 -0.18 2.58 17.80
C PHE A 293 0.59 3.24 16.65
N ARG A 294 1.75 3.80 16.95
CA ARG A 294 2.73 4.27 15.96
C ARG A 294 4.08 3.62 16.23
N ALA A 295 4.70 3.08 15.19
CA ALA A 295 6.05 2.55 15.28
C ALA A 295 7.07 3.69 15.17
N VAL A 296 8.01 3.74 16.10
CA VAL A 296 9.09 4.73 16.18
C VAL A 296 10.42 4.04 15.91
N LEU A 297 11.42 4.79 15.44
CA LEU A 297 12.76 4.28 15.21
C LEU A 297 13.29 3.51 16.44
N HIS A 298 13.70 2.26 16.22
CA HIS A 298 14.43 1.50 17.21
C HIS A 298 15.93 1.68 17.00
N THR A 299 16.66 2.16 18.02
CA THR A 299 18.09 2.50 17.92
C THR A 299 18.99 1.29 17.65
N GLY A 300 18.59 0.09 18.08
CA GLY A 300 19.36 -1.15 17.85
C GLY A 300 19.16 -1.78 16.46
N GLU A 301 17.94 -1.71 15.91
CA GLU A 301 17.65 -2.28 14.58
C GLU A 301 17.74 -1.25 13.44
N GLN A 302 17.78 0.05 13.78
CA GLN A 302 17.79 1.21 12.89
C GLN A 302 16.60 1.25 11.91
N CYS A 303 15.46 0.71 12.33
CA CYS A 303 14.22 0.70 11.56
C CYS A 303 12.99 0.87 12.47
N SER A 304 11.90 1.40 11.91
CA SER A 304 10.57 1.45 12.54
C SER A 304 9.74 0.21 12.20
N ILE A 305 9.96 -0.38 11.02
CA ILE A 305 9.28 -1.60 10.57
C ILE A 305 10.25 -2.51 9.82
N LYS A 306 10.09 -3.82 10.04
CA LYS A 306 10.84 -4.89 9.40
C LYS A 306 9.89 -5.97 8.90
N MET A 307 10.17 -6.50 7.72
CA MET A 307 9.46 -7.63 7.14
C MET A 307 10.47 -8.74 6.81
N GLN A 308 10.16 -9.98 7.20
CA GLN A 308 11.00 -11.14 6.94
C GLN A 308 10.20 -12.17 6.15
N ARG A 309 10.78 -12.73 5.08
CA ARG A 309 10.14 -13.77 4.26
C ARG A 309 10.72 -15.14 4.57
N GLY A 310 9.90 -16.18 4.44
CA GLY A 310 10.32 -17.58 4.57
C GLY A 310 10.73 -17.97 5.99
N VAL A 311 10.15 -17.31 7.00
CA VAL A 311 10.42 -17.62 8.41
C VAL A 311 9.88 -19.02 8.73
N SER A 312 10.64 -19.84 9.44
CA SER A 312 10.27 -21.19 9.91
C SER A 312 9.63 -21.18 11.30
#